data_AF-A0A939VDS7-F1
#
_entry.id   AF-A0A939VDS7-F1
#
_cell.length_a   1.000
_cell.length_b   1.000
_cell.length_c   1.000
_cell.angle_alpha   90.00
_cell.angle_beta   90.00
_cell.angle_gamma   90.00
#
_symmetry.space_group_name_H-M   'P 1'
#
loop_
_entity.id
_entity.type
_entity.pdbx_description
1 polymer ?
#
loop_
_entity_poly.entity_id
_entity_poly.type
_entity_poly.pdbx_seq_one_letter_code
_entity_poly.pdbx_strand_id
1 'polypeptide(L)'
;MTNKNLKTLLTVVMTLLTAVTTQAGKYQHFKVSTYIRAQDVARMEDEKFLKSTWETVSTQVDLDKIYLETHRDAFTVPEKTLTKVKKFFLSKGLEVGGGITFTRSEPTDFETYSYAREEERQQVKHISEYTARFFDDFILDDFFFIDLKNDDEIAAKGTKSWTEYRLRLMAEAGRELVFNPAKAVNPKVKVIIKYPNWYDHFHGLGFNLEEEPTYFDGLWTGTETRDPSFAQHLQNYLSYNIMCYFENIAPGRNGGGWVDAGGIHMSMDRYAEQLHLTMLSKTPEIILWNYMQLAEVKITPAMRAPWQNAGGNSFRYDEMVAPYTKNGKTITPTTMARFAEQTLRQTDQLIGHLGKPIGLVSYKPYHSSGEDFLQNYLGMIGLPMDMHPQWKENQQQILLTQQAAKDPQIVEKIKQQLRKGGDVIITT
;
A
#
# COMPACT_ATOMS: atom_id res chain seq x y z
N MET A 1 44.04 42.32 31.97
CA MET A 1 43.75 42.32 30.52
C MET A 1 43.89 40.87 30.08
N THR A 2 42.90 40.12 29.55
CA THR A 2 41.56 40.43 29.02
C THR A 2 40.82 39.09 28.86
N ASN A 3 39.54 39.05 29.25
CA ASN A 3 38.42 38.21 28.74
C ASN A 3 38.55 36.66 28.68
N LYS A 4 37.51 35.84 28.86
CA LYS A 4 36.13 35.90 29.38
C LYS A 4 35.63 34.45 29.23
N ASN A 5 34.87 33.98 30.21
CA ASN A 5 33.71 33.08 30.09
C ASN A 5 33.75 31.90 29.11
N LEU A 6 33.71 30.68 29.64
CA LEU A 6 32.84 29.64 29.09
C LEU A 6 32.25 28.80 30.23
N LYS A 7 31.04 29.17 30.65
CA LYS A 7 30.16 28.30 31.45
C LYS A 7 29.64 27.23 30.50
N THR A 8 30.00 25.98 30.75
CA THR A 8 29.45 24.81 30.04
C THR A 8 27.98 24.65 30.42
N LEU A 9 27.10 25.09 29.53
CA LEU A 9 25.67 24.82 29.59
C LEU A 9 25.46 23.35 29.16
N LEU A 10 25.08 22.49 30.10
CA LEU A 10 24.69 21.12 29.81
C LEU A 10 23.29 21.15 29.17
N THR A 11 23.22 21.29 27.86
CA THR A 11 21.96 21.13 27.12
C THR A 11 21.70 19.64 26.95
N VAL A 12 20.92 19.07 27.87
CA VAL A 12 20.30 17.75 27.67
C VAL A 12 19.27 17.93 26.54
N VAL A 13 19.61 17.48 25.34
CA VAL A 13 18.65 17.31 24.25
C VAL A 13 17.78 16.13 24.63
N MET A 14 16.66 16.43 25.28
CA MET A 14 15.60 15.45 25.52
C MET A 14 14.88 15.27 24.19
N THR A 15 15.29 14.25 23.42
CA THR A 15 14.60 13.82 22.22
C THR A 15 13.20 13.38 22.64
N LEU A 16 12.19 14.24 22.50
CA LEU A 16 10.81 13.81 22.53
C LEU A 16 10.61 12.87 21.33
N LEU A 17 10.74 11.58 21.59
CA LEU A 17 10.00 10.57 20.85
C LEU A 17 8.53 10.92 21.06
N THR A 18 7.98 11.74 20.18
CA THR A 18 6.54 11.74 19.94
C THR A 18 6.24 10.37 19.39
N ALA A 19 5.94 9.42 20.29
CA ALA A 19 5.10 8.31 19.95
C ALA A 19 3.87 8.95 19.30
N VAL A 20 3.73 8.75 17.99
CA VAL A 20 2.47 9.03 17.31
C VAL A 20 1.49 8.10 18.00
N THR A 21 0.81 8.61 19.01
CA THR A 21 -0.38 7.96 19.55
C THR A 21 -1.37 7.98 18.40
N THR A 22 -1.45 6.87 17.68
CA THR A 22 -2.59 6.58 16.82
C THR A 22 -3.83 6.82 17.68
N GLN A 23 -4.63 7.83 17.32
CA GLN A 23 -5.91 8.07 17.96
C GLN A 23 -6.70 6.75 17.82
N ALA A 24 -6.87 6.02 18.91
CA ALA A 24 -7.35 4.65 18.92
C ALA A 24 -8.67 4.53 18.16
N GLY A 25 -8.62 3.76 17.06
CA GLY A 25 -9.78 3.31 16.31
C GLY A 25 -10.46 2.13 17.01
N LYS A 26 -11.23 1.35 16.26
CA LYS A 26 -11.86 0.11 16.74
C LYS A 26 -10.83 -0.98 17.07
N TYR A 27 -9.59 -0.83 16.65
CA TYR A 27 -8.42 -1.63 17.02
C TYR A 27 -7.44 -0.79 17.85
N GLN A 28 -6.60 -1.45 18.66
CA GLN A 28 -5.72 -0.77 19.61
C GLN A 28 -4.51 -0.12 18.93
N HIS A 29 -3.93 -0.78 17.93
CA HIS A 29 -2.63 -0.37 17.39
C HIS A 29 -2.65 0.20 15.97
N PHE A 30 -3.72 -0.04 15.20
CA PHE A 30 -3.86 0.39 13.81
C PHE A 30 -5.30 0.71 13.46
N LYS A 31 -5.53 1.33 12.30
CA LYS A 31 -6.86 1.49 11.71
C LYS A 31 -7.14 0.41 10.67
N VAL A 32 -8.40 0.00 10.58
CA VAL A 32 -8.87 -0.87 9.51
C VAL A 32 -9.79 -0.11 8.58
N SER A 33 -9.51 -0.20 7.29
CA SER A 33 -10.25 0.53 6.27
C SER A 33 -10.61 -0.37 5.10
N THR A 34 -11.50 0.10 4.24
CA THR A 34 -11.93 -0.59 3.02
C THR A 34 -12.08 0.40 1.89
N TYR A 35 -12.09 -0.08 0.65
CA TYR A 35 -12.25 0.76 -0.52
C TYR A 35 -13.43 0.27 -1.38
N ILE A 36 -14.21 1.21 -1.94
CA ILE A 36 -15.35 0.94 -2.83
C ILE A 36 -15.04 1.49 -4.23
N ARG A 37 -15.17 0.65 -5.26
CA ARG A 37 -15.00 1.03 -6.68
C ARG A 37 -16.05 2.04 -7.14
N ALA A 38 -15.74 2.84 -8.15
CA ALA A 38 -16.59 3.92 -8.65
C ALA A 38 -17.98 3.42 -9.08
N GLN A 39 -18.02 2.29 -9.80
CA GLN A 39 -19.28 1.67 -10.22
C GLN A 39 -20.11 1.19 -9.02
N ASP A 40 -19.48 0.70 -7.95
CA ASP A 40 -20.19 0.27 -6.75
C ASP A 40 -20.66 1.46 -5.90
N VAL A 41 -19.90 2.56 -5.84
CA VAL A 41 -20.37 3.83 -5.28
C VAL A 41 -21.59 4.33 -6.05
N ALA A 42 -21.59 4.23 -7.39
CA ALA A 42 -22.75 4.60 -8.20
C ALA A 42 -23.97 3.69 -7.93
N ARG A 43 -23.76 2.37 -7.80
CA ARG A 43 -24.82 1.41 -7.42
C ARG A 43 -25.44 1.73 -6.06
N MET A 44 -24.69 2.33 -5.14
CA MET A 44 -25.17 2.76 -3.82
C MET A 44 -26.11 3.97 -3.86
N GLU A 45 -26.43 4.52 -5.05
CA GLU A 45 -27.62 5.37 -5.20
C GLU A 45 -28.90 4.62 -4.77
N ASP A 46 -28.96 3.30 -4.99
CA ASP A 46 -29.99 2.44 -4.41
C ASP A 46 -29.76 2.28 -2.90
N GLU A 47 -30.65 2.87 -2.11
CA GLU A 47 -30.59 2.82 -0.65
C GLU A 47 -30.70 1.41 -0.07
N LYS A 48 -31.44 0.51 -0.73
CA LYS A 48 -31.59 -0.87 -0.26
C LYS A 48 -30.25 -1.58 -0.39
N PHE A 49 -29.57 -1.42 -1.53
CA PHE A 49 -28.24 -1.97 -1.75
C PHE A 49 -27.20 -1.40 -0.79
N LEU A 50 -27.17 -0.08 -0.61
CA LEU A 50 -26.28 0.60 0.34
C LEU A 50 -26.48 0.09 1.77
N LYS A 51 -27.72 0.02 2.25
CA LYS A 51 -28.02 -0.40 3.62
C LYS A 51 -27.75 -1.89 3.84
N SER A 52 -28.09 -2.77 2.89
CA SER A 52 -27.94 -4.22 3.05
C SER A 52 -26.48 -4.68 3.01
N THR A 53 -25.67 -4.11 2.12
CA THR A 53 -24.24 -4.40 2.06
C THR A 53 -23.55 -3.88 3.32
N TRP A 54 -23.92 -2.68 3.80
CA TRP A 54 -23.36 -2.12 5.03
C TRP A 54 -23.70 -2.97 6.25
N GLU A 55 -24.95 -3.42 6.40
CA GLU A 55 -25.34 -4.32 7.50
C GLU A 55 -24.51 -5.61 7.48
N THR A 56 -24.29 -6.19 6.29
CA THR A 56 -23.50 -7.41 6.12
C THR A 56 -22.04 -7.22 6.55
N VAL A 57 -21.41 -6.12 6.11
CA VAL A 57 -20.00 -5.83 6.41
C VAL A 57 -19.82 -5.40 7.86
N SER A 58 -20.58 -4.40 8.32
CA SER A 58 -20.41 -3.79 9.65
C SER A 58 -20.74 -4.71 10.82
N THR A 59 -21.55 -5.75 10.60
CA THR A 59 -21.75 -6.78 11.61
C THR A 59 -20.48 -7.63 11.74
N GLN A 60 -19.78 -7.95 10.66
CA GLN A 60 -18.69 -8.93 10.61
C GLN A 60 -17.27 -8.37 10.73
N VAL A 61 -17.04 -7.11 10.36
CA VAL A 61 -15.75 -6.43 10.50
C VAL A 61 -15.93 -5.00 10.98
N ASP A 62 -15.09 -4.60 11.92
CA ASP A 62 -15.04 -3.26 12.45
C ASP A 62 -14.16 -2.36 11.57
N LEU A 63 -14.79 -1.47 10.80
CA LEU A 63 -14.09 -0.50 9.97
C LEU A 63 -13.98 0.86 10.68
N ASP A 64 -12.83 1.50 10.56
CA ASP A 64 -12.55 2.88 11.00
C ASP A 64 -12.73 3.89 9.87
N LYS A 65 -12.34 3.51 8.64
CA LYS A 65 -12.34 4.38 7.47
C LYS A 65 -12.86 3.67 6.22
N ILE A 66 -13.44 4.43 5.30
CA ILE A 66 -13.83 3.95 3.98
C ILE A 66 -13.38 4.91 2.88
N TYR A 67 -12.79 4.37 1.82
CA TYR A 67 -12.41 5.13 0.63
C TYR A 67 -13.47 4.96 -0.45
N LEU A 68 -13.97 6.07 -0.98
CA LEU A 68 -14.94 6.12 -2.06
C LEU A 68 -14.25 6.52 -3.35
N GLU A 69 -14.14 5.58 -4.29
CA GLU A 69 -13.58 5.89 -5.60
C GLU A 69 -14.50 6.81 -6.39
N THR A 70 -13.91 7.84 -6.98
CA THR A 70 -14.64 8.81 -7.80
C THR A 70 -14.58 8.50 -9.27
N HIS A 71 -13.55 7.78 -9.71
CA HIS A 71 -13.30 7.50 -11.13
C HIS A 71 -12.63 6.14 -11.35
N ARG A 72 -13.13 5.40 -12.35
CA ARG A 72 -12.56 4.17 -12.90
C ARG A 72 -13.24 3.86 -14.24
N ASP A 73 -12.51 3.32 -15.21
CA ASP A 73 -13.06 2.83 -16.49
C ASP A 73 -13.73 3.94 -17.31
N ALA A 74 -13.07 5.09 -17.41
CA ALA A 74 -13.58 6.33 -18.01
C ALA A 74 -14.93 6.83 -17.42
N PHE A 75 -15.35 6.29 -16.28
CA PHE A 75 -16.59 6.66 -15.59
C PHE A 75 -16.29 7.45 -14.33
N THR A 76 -16.94 8.60 -14.18
CA THR A 76 -16.90 9.43 -12.97
C THR A 76 -18.23 9.36 -12.23
N VAL A 77 -18.19 9.08 -10.93
CA VAL A 77 -19.39 9.02 -10.08
C VAL A 77 -20.07 10.39 -10.05
N PRO A 78 -21.40 10.49 -10.26
CA PRO A 78 -22.11 11.76 -10.16
C PRO A 78 -22.04 12.39 -8.76
N GLU A 79 -21.89 13.72 -8.69
CA GLU A 79 -21.73 14.48 -7.43
C GLU A 79 -22.85 14.22 -6.43
N LYS A 80 -24.09 14.12 -6.91
CA LYS A 80 -25.26 13.81 -6.07
C LYS A 80 -25.10 12.47 -5.36
N THR A 81 -24.72 11.42 -6.10
CA THR A 81 -24.53 10.07 -5.56
C THR A 81 -23.35 10.03 -4.61
N LEU A 82 -22.21 10.60 -5.00
CA LEU A 82 -21.00 10.66 -4.17
C LEU A 82 -21.27 11.35 -2.82
N THR A 83 -21.97 12.50 -2.85
CA THR A 83 -22.34 13.25 -1.64
C THR A 83 -23.28 12.46 -0.73
N LYS A 84 -24.28 11.76 -1.31
CA LYS A 84 -25.22 10.90 -0.59
C LYS A 84 -24.49 9.75 0.11
N VAL A 85 -23.63 9.03 -0.62
CA VAL A 85 -22.89 7.87 -0.10
C VAL A 85 -21.86 8.29 0.95
N LYS A 86 -21.12 9.39 0.71
CA LYS A 86 -20.22 9.98 1.70
C LYS A 86 -20.96 10.32 3.01
N LYS A 87 -22.11 11.00 2.91
CA LYS A 87 -22.93 11.34 4.08
C LYS A 87 -23.43 10.10 4.82
N PHE A 88 -23.81 9.05 4.10
CA PHE A 88 -24.22 7.79 4.72
C PHE A 88 -23.09 7.21 5.59
N PHE A 89 -21.88 7.05 5.07
CA PHE A 89 -20.78 6.44 5.82
C PHE A 89 -20.27 7.33 6.97
N LEU A 90 -20.24 8.65 6.79
CA LEU A 90 -20.00 9.59 7.89
C LEU A 90 -21.04 9.43 9.01
N SER A 91 -22.33 9.23 8.67
CA SER A 91 -23.38 8.99 9.67
C SER A 91 -23.25 7.66 10.42
N LYS A 92 -22.38 6.75 9.95
CA LYS A 92 -22.02 5.49 10.63
C LYS A 92 -20.77 5.62 11.51
N GLY A 93 -20.21 6.82 11.61
CA GLY A 93 -19.02 7.11 12.40
C GLY A 93 -17.71 6.70 11.74
N LEU A 94 -17.70 6.53 10.41
CA LEU A 94 -16.47 6.25 9.66
C LEU A 94 -15.78 7.55 9.24
N GLU A 95 -14.45 7.53 9.20
CA GLU A 95 -13.68 8.45 8.36
C GLU A 95 -13.97 8.12 6.89
N VAL A 96 -13.96 9.13 6.01
CA VAL A 96 -14.23 8.93 4.58
C VAL A 96 -13.16 9.64 3.73
N GLY A 97 -12.38 8.85 2.99
CA GLY A 97 -11.40 9.33 2.00
C GLY A 97 -11.87 9.11 0.56
N GLY A 98 -11.19 9.73 -0.39
CA GLY A 98 -11.41 9.52 -1.82
C GLY A 98 -10.51 8.45 -2.41
N GLY A 99 -10.88 7.92 -3.58
CA GLY A 99 -10.04 7.04 -4.38
C GLY A 99 -10.10 7.40 -5.85
N ILE A 100 -9.02 7.15 -6.60
CA ILE A 100 -8.98 7.34 -8.05
C ILE A 100 -8.26 6.16 -8.69
N THR A 101 -8.88 5.56 -9.71
CA THR A 101 -8.21 4.60 -10.60
C THR A 101 -8.22 5.16 -12.01
N PHE A 102 -7.04 5.52 -12.51
CA PHE A 102 -6.84 6.16 -13.82
C PHE A 102 -6.87 5.17 -14.99
N THR A 103 -7.98 4.46 -15.13
CA THR A 103 -8.24 3.56 -16.26
C THR A 103 -9.21 4.17 -17.26
N ARG A 104 -8.92 3.97 -18.54
CA ARG A 104 -9.85 4.22 -19.63
C ARG A 104 -10.77 3.03 -19.87
N SER A 105 -10.20 1.83 -19.91
CA SER A 105 -10.92 0.60 -20.20
C SER A 105 -10.22 -0.60 -19.57
N GLU A 106 -10.74 -1.11 -18.45
CA GLU A 106 -10.26 -2.38 -17.88
C GLU A 106 -10.47 -3.57 -18.83
N PRO A 107 -11.61 -3.70 -19.53
CA PRO A 107 -11.82 -4.78 -20.51
C PRO A 107 -10.89 -4.74 -21.71
N THR A 108 -10.24 -3.61 -21.99
CA THR A 108 -9.25 -3.44 -23.06
C THR A 108 -7.85 -3.59 -22.49
N ASP A 109 -7.57 -4.77 -21.92
CA ASP A 109 -6.29 -5.11 -21.30
C ASP A 109 -5.78 -4.02 -20.34
N PHE A 110 -6.66 -3.53 -19.46
CA PHE A 110 -6.29 -2.55 -18.43
C PHE A 110 -5.80 -1.19 -18.97
N GLU A 111 -6.30 -0.75 -20.13
CA GLU A 111 -5.93 0.50 -20.79
C GLU A 111 -5.96 1.70 -19.82
N THR A 112 -4.81 2.36 -19.66
CA THR A 112 -4.64 3.59 -18.87
C THR A 112 -4.73 4.83 -19.76
N TYR A 113 -4.72 6.01 -19.13
CA TYR A 113 -4.57 7.27 -19.85
C TYR A 113 -3.19 7.40 -20.51
N SER A 114 -3.15 8.05 -21.68
CA SER A 114 -1.94 8.52 -22.34
C SER A 114 -1.58 9.91 -21.84
N TYR A 115 -0.35 10.06 -21.34
CA TYR A 115 0.15 11.32 -20.84
C TYR A 115 0.88 12.14 -21.90
N ALA A 116 1.01 11.60 -23.12
CA ALA A 116 1.45 12.33 -24.33
C ALA A 116 0.31 13.14 -24.99
N ARG A 117 -0.97 12.79 -24.74
CA ARG A 117 -2.13 13.47 -25.35
C ARG A 117 -2.71 14.54 -24.44
N GLU A 118 -2.79 15.77 -24.95
CA GLU A 118 -3.27 16.90 -24.16
C GLU A 118 -4.72 16.72 -23.66
N GLU A 119 -5.62 16.16 -24.48
CA GLU A 119 -7.00 15.90 -24.08
C GLU A 119 -7.07 14.97 -22.85
N GLU A 120 -6.30 13.88 -22.87
CA GLU A 120 -6.26 12.91 -21.78
C GLU A 120 -5.58 13.49 -20.53
N ARG A 121 -4.55 14.33 -20.69
CA ARG A 121 -3.96 15.10 -19.58
C ARG A 121 -4.98 16.01 -18.90
N GLN A 122 -5.83 16.70 -19.67
CA GLN A 122 -6.90 17.53 -19.12
C GLN A 122 -7.95 16.70 -18.39
N GLN A 123 -8.24 15.48 -18.85
CA GLN A 123 -9.14 14.56 -18.14
C GLN A 123 -8.56 14.11 -16.79
N VAL A 124 -7.29 13.70 -16.74
CA VAL A 124 -6.59 13.34 -15.49
C VAL A 124 -6.60 14.50 -14.49
N LYS A 125 -6.33 15.72 -14.99
CA LYS A 125 -6.41 16.95 -14.20
C LYS A 125 -7.81 17.18 -13.63
N HIS A 126 -8.83 17.10 -14.48
CA HIS A 126 -10.22 17.30 -14.07
C HIS A 126 -10.66 16.28 -13.02
N ILE A 127 -10.28 15.01 -13.17
CA ILE A 127 -10.58 13.96 -12.19
C ILE A 127 -9.95 14.30 -10.83
N SER A 128 -8.69 14.71 -10.82
CA SER A 128 -7.96 15.08 -9.60
C SER A 128 -8.59 16.28 -8.88
N GLU A 129 -8.95 17.32 -9.63
CA GLU A 129 -9.69 18.48 -9.13
C GLU A 129 -11.07 18.07 -8.58
N TYR A 130 -11.79 17.23 -9.30
CA TYR A 130 -13.11 16.74 -8.92
C TYR A 130 -13.04 16.00 -7.58
N THR A 131 -12.13 15.04 -7.41
CA THR A 131 -11.96 14.28 -6.17
C THR A 131 -11.58 15.17 -5.00
N ALA A 132 -10.64 16.11 -5.19
CA ALA A 132 -10.17 17.01 -4.15
C ALA A 132 -11.26 17.95 -3.57
N ARG A 133 -12.33 18.23 -4.33
CA ARG A 133 -13.49 18.99 -3.84
C ARG A 133 -14.24 18.27 -2.72
N PHE A 134 -14.22 16.93 -2.74
CA PHE A 134 -15.06 16.12 -1.86
C PHE A 134 -14.33 15.58 -0.65
N PHE A 135 -13.00 15.45 -0.63
CA PHE A 135 -12.30 14.73 0.42
C PHE A 135 -11.12 15.52 1.00
N ASP A 136 -10.81 15.23 2.26
CA ASP A 136 -9.61 15.77 2.94
C ASP A 136 -8.36 14.94 2.64
N ASP A 137 -8.54 13.72 2.11
CA ASP A 137 -7.49 12.89 1.55
C ASP A 137 -8.04 12.00 0.44
N PHE A 138 -7.20 11.64 -0.54
CA PHE A 138 -7.52 10.59 -1.50
C PHE A 138 -6.28 9.79 -1.91
N ILE A 139 -6.51 8.53 -2.27
CA ILE A 139 -5.49 7.58 -2.72
C ILE A 139 -5.61 7.39 -4.23
N LEU A 140 -4.49 7.52 -4.94
CA LEU A 140 -4.32 7.02 -6.29
C LEU A 140 -4.09 5.53 -6.24
N ASP A 141 -4.93 4.75 -6.91
CA ASP A 141 -4.74 3.32 -7.12
C ASP A 141 -3.49 3.05 -7.95
N ASP A 142 -3.00 1.82 -7.92
CA ASP A 142 -1.76 1.41 -8.59
C ASP A 142 -1.87 1.35 -10.12
N PHE A 143 -2.99 1.82 -10.69
CA PHE A 143 -3.20 2.11 -12.11
C PHE A 143 -2.69 3.49 -12.54
N PHE A 144 -2.09 4.26 -11.62
CA PHE A 144 -1.33 5.46 -11.98
C PHE A 144 0.06 5.09 -12.52
N PHE A 145 0.08 4.30 -13.61
CA PHE A 145 1.27 3.93 -14.37
C PHE A 145 1.05 4.20 -15.86
N ILE A 146 2.07 3.92 -16.67
CA ILE A 146 1.97 3.92 -18.13
C ILE A 146 2.68 2.71 -18.74
N ASP A 147 1.94 1.89 -19.48
CA ASP A 147 2.46 0.78 -20.27
C ASP A 147 2.32 0.99 -21.79
N LEU A 148 1.60 2.04 -22.19
CA LEU A 148 1.34 2.41 -23.59
C LEU A 148 2.63 2.58 -24.42
N LYS A 149 2.53 2.16 -25.69
CA LYS A 149 3.55 2.33 -26.75
C LYS A 149 2.90 2.70 -28.09
N ASN A 150 1.86 3.53 -28.05
CA ASN A 150 1.19 4.04 -29.24
C ASN A 150 2.07 5.09 -29.97
N ASP A 151 1.63 5.56 -31.13
CA ASP A 151 2.40 6.52 -31.96
C ASP A 151 2.71 7.84 -31.22
N ASP A 152 1.79 8.33 -30.38
CA ASP A 152 1.98 9.55 -29.59
C ASP A 152 3.09 9.36 -28.55
N GLU A 153 3.08 8.24 -27.83
CA GLU A 153 4.12 7.89 -26.85
C GLU A 153 5.48 7.64 -27.54
N ILE A 154 5.49 7.01 -28.72
CA ILE A 154 6.71 6.79 -29.51
C ILE A 154 7.31 8.14 -29.93
N ALA A 155 6.48 9.07 -30.41
CA ALA A 155 6.90 10.40 -30.79
C ALA A 155 7.43 11.20 -29.57
N ALA A 156 6.70 11.19 -28.46
CA ALA A 156 7.05 11.90 -27.23
C ALA A 156 8.32 11.34 -26.56
N LYS A 157 8.52 10.01 -26.57
CA LYS A 157 9.75 9.36 -26.08
C LYS A 157 10.99 9.85 -26.82
N GLY A 158 10.88 10.06 -28.13
CA GLY A 158 12.00 10.42 -28.99
C GLY A 158 13.14 9.42 -28.88
N THR A 159 14.36 9.90 -28.64
CA THR A 159 15.59 9.08 -28.54
C THR A 159 15.82 8.47 -27.15
N LYS A 160 14.99 8.77 -26.15
CA LYS A 160 15.13 8.23 -24.80
C LYS A 160 14.84 6.72 -24.77
N SER A 161 15.39 6.02 -23.77
CA SER A 161 14.86 4.71 -23.41
C SER A 161 13.42 4.82 -22.90
N TRP A 162 12.67 3.72 -22.93
CA TRP A 162 11.31 3.69 -22.36
C TRP A 162 11.32 4.03 -20.87
N THR A 163 12.28 3.51 -20.12
CA THR A 163 12.40 3.77 -18.67
C THR A 163 12.65 5.25 -18.38
N GLU A 164 13.61 5.88 -19.05
CA GLU A 164 13.90 7.32 -18.86
C GLU A 164 12.69 8.19 -19.21
N TYR A 165 11.98 7.84 -20.28
CA TYR A 165 10.78 8.55 -20.68
C TYR A 165 9.66 8.39 -19.65
N ARG A 166 9.33 7.16 -19.25
CA ARG A 166 8.20 6.88 -18.35
C ARG A 166 8.43 7.44 -16.94
N LEU A 167 9.63 7.29 -16.38
CA LEU A 167 9.97 7.84 -15.07
C LEU A 167 9.80 9.35 -15.02
N ARG A 168 10.26 10.05 -16.07
CA ARG A 168 10.12 11.50 -16.17
C ARG A 168 8.67 11.91 -16.40
N LEU A 169 8.00 11.28 -17.36
CA LEU A 169 6.63 11.59 -17.74
C LEU A 169 5.68 11.44 -16.55
N MET A 170 5.78 10.33 -15.80
CA MET A 170 4.88 10.06 -14.67
C MET A 170 5.20 10.93 -13.45
N ALA A 171 6.47 11.24 -13.18
CA ALA A 171 6.83 12.21 -12.15
C ALA A 171 6.28 13.61 -12.45
N GLU A 172 6.34 14.05 -13.71
CA GLU A 172 5.74 15.31 -14.18
C GLU A 172 4.20 15.25 -14.12
N ALA A 173 3.58 14.18 -14.61
CA ALA A 173 2.13 14.00 -14.58
C ALA A 173 1.56 13.98 -13.16
N GLY A 174 2.20 13.25 -12.23
CA GLY A 174 1.79 13.20 -10.83
C GLY A 174 1.83 14.58 -10.17
N ARG A 175 2.84 15.40 -10.49
CA ARG A 175 2.96 16.75 -9.96
C ARG A 175 1.98 17.73 -10.59
N GLU A 176 1.93 17.78 -11.93
CA GLU A 176 1.24 18.82 -12.69
C GLU A 176 -0.24 18.54 -12.91
N LEU A 177 -0.63 17.27 -12.99
CA LEU A 177 -2.00 16.86 -13.28
C LEU A 177 -2.73 16.37 -12.04
N VAL A 178 -2.03 15.83 -11.04
CA VAL A 178 -2.66 15.33 -9.82
C VAL A 178 -2.44 16.26 -8.63
N PHE A 179 -1.20 16.37 -8.16
CA PHE A 179 -0.89 17.03 -6.90
C PHE A 179 -1.23 18.54 -6.93
N ASN A 180 -0.67 19.29 -7.88
CA ASN A 180 -0.89 20.73 -7.95
C ASN A 180 -2.37 21.10 -8.17
N PRO A 181 -3.10 20.46 -9.10
CA PRO A 181 -4.53 20.76 -9.31
C PRO A 181 -5.38 20.41 -8.08
N ALA A 182 -5.13 19.27 -7.43
CA ALA A 182 -5.82 18.91 -6.19
C ALA A 182 -5.60 19.95 -5.08
N LYS A 183 -4.35 20.40 -4.88
CA LYS A 183 -4.01 21.44 -3.91
C LYS A 183 -4.61 22.80 -4.27
N ALA A 184 -4.77 23.13 -5.55
CA ALA A 184 -5.40 24.38 -5.98
C ALA A 184 -6.89 24.42 -5.61
N VAL A 185 -7.58 23.28 -5.71
CA VAL A 185 -8.98 23.13 -5.32
C VAL A 185 -9.15 23.09 -3.81
N ASN A 186 -8.32 22.30 -3.12
CA ASN A 186 -8.35 22.14 -1.66
C ASN A 186 -6.91 22.15 -1.13
N PRO A 187 -6.39 23.30 -0.65
CA PRO A 187 -5.01 23.40 -0.16
C PRO A 187 -4.67 22.47 1.02
N LYS A 188 -5.68 21.91 1.70
CA LYS A 188 -5.52 20.98 2.83
C LYS A 188 -5.62 19.51 2.44
N VAL A 189 -6.02 19.19 1.21
CA VAL A 189 -6.17 17.79 0.78
C VAL A 189 -4.84 17.07 0.88
N LYS A 190 -4.83 15.83 1.37
CA LYS A 190 -3.68 14.94 1.26
C LYS A 190 -3.80 14.08 0.01
N VAL A 191 -2.81 14.16 -0.87
CA VAL A 191 -2.73 13.36 -2.08
C VAL A 191 -1.76 12.21 -1.85
N ILE A 192 -2.24 10.99 -1.96
CA ILE A 192 -1.52 9.78 -1.60
C ILE A 192 -1.35 8.91 -2.84
N ILE A 193 -0.14 8.43 -3.11
CA ILE A 193 0.13 7.48 -4.19
C ILE A 193 0.20 6.04 -3.65
N LYS A 194 -0.57 5.11 -4.20
CA LYS A 194 -0.36 3.68 -3.97
C LYS A 194 0.66 3.16 -4.95
N TYR A 195 1.69 2.49 -4.43
CA TYR A 195 2.61 1.69 -5.23
C TYR A 195 2.22 0.20 -5.14
N PRO A 196 2.28 -0.56 -6.25
CA PRO A 196 1.89 -1.97 -6.26
C PRO A 196 2.94 -2.88 -5.57
N ASN A 197 2.74 -4.20 -5.65
CA ASN A 197 3.63 -5.20 -5.05
C ASN A 197 4.89 -5.53 -5.91
N TRP A 198 4.87 -5.27 -7.22
CA TRP A 198 5.91 -5.70 -8.17
C TRP A 198 7.10 -4.72 -8.28
N TYR A 199 7.66 -4.34 -7.13
CA TYR A 199 8.64 -3.23 -6.99
C TYR A 199 9.89 -3.31 -7.90
N ASP A 200 10.24 -4.48 -8.42
CA ASP A 200 11.39 -4.65 -9.32
C ASP A 200 11.12 -4.15 -10.75
N HIS A 201 9.87 -3.97 -11.15
CA HIS A 201 9.50 -3.54 -12.51
C HIS A 201 8.94 -2.11 -12.59
N PHE A 202 8.87 -1.39 -11.47
CA PHE A 202 8.28 -0.04 -11.35
C PHE A 202 8.77 0.97 -12.39
N HIS A 203 10.08 1.07 -12.56
CA HIS A 203 10.69 2.00 -13.49
C HIS A 203 10.37 1.69 -14.96
N GLY A 204 9.98 0.44 -15.27
CA GLY A 204 9.49 0.04 -16.58
C GLY A 204 8.10 0.61 -16.88
N LEU A 205 7.31 0.94 -15.85
CA LEU A 205 5.93 1.41 -15.95
C LEU A 205 5.73 2.85 -15.45
N GLY A 206 6.81 3.51 -15.06
CA GLY A 206 6.82 4.94 -14.72
C GLY A 206 6.68 5.26 -13.23
N PHE A 207 6.55 4.27 -12.35
CA PHE A 207 6.59 4.51 -10.91
C PHE A 207 7.98 5.00 -10.48
N ASN A 208 8.04 6.27 -10.10
CA ASN A 208 9.28 6.96 -9.77
C ASN A 208 9.45 7.10 -8.25
N LEU A 209 9.93 6.04 -7.61
CA LEU A 209 10.19 5.99 -6.16
C LEU A 209 11.21 7.03 -5.66
N GLU A 210 12.04 7.62 -6.54
CA GLU A 210 12.97 8.67 -6.15
C GLU A 210 12.27 10.04 -6.08
N GLU A 211 11.42 10.37 -7.07
CA GLU A 211 10.83 11.70 -7.19
C GLU A 211 9.41 11.83 -6.63
N GLU A 212 8.51 10.90 -6.92
CA GLU A 212 7.10 11.00 -6.54
C GLU A 212 6.89 11.10 -5.02
N PRO A 213 7.62 10.33 -4.18
CA PRO A 213 7.51 10.50 -2.74
C PRO A 213 7.98 11.87 -2.26
N THR A 214 8.73 12.67 -3.03
CA THR A 214 9.19 13.98 -2.56
C THR A 214 8.09 15.04 -2.50
N TYR A 215 7.00 14.85 -3.27
CA TYR A 215 5.92 15.84 -3.33
C TYR A 215 4.54 15.27 -2.96
N PHE A 216 4.24 13.98 -3.15
CA PHE A 216 3.01 13.41 -2.60
C PHE A 216 3.03 13.47 -1.06
N ASP A 217 1.86 13.70 -0.45
CA ASP A 217 1.74 13.88 1.00
C ASP A 217 1.99 12.56 1.76
N GLY A 218 1.78 11.43 1.10
CA GLY A 218 2.08 10.10 1.61
C GLY A 218 2.06 9.05 0.50
N LEU A 219 2.40 7.82 0.87
CA LEU A 219 2.26 6.66 0.00
C LEU A 219 1.49 5.54 0.69
N TRP A 220 0.92 4.65 -0.12
CA TRP A 220 0.35 3.37 0.29
C TRP A 220 1.06 2.24 -0.41
N THR A 221 1.07 1.07 0.24
CA THR A 221 1.84 -0.08 -0.23
C THR A 221 0.92 -1.22 -0.62
N GLY A 222 0.98 -1.68 -1.87
CA GLY A 222 0.39 -2.94 -2.30
C GLY A 222 1.12 -4.09 -1.62
N THR A 223 0.40 -4.81 -0.75
CA THR A 223 0.96 -5.92 0.04
C THR A 223 0.36 -7.26 -0.34
N GLU A 224 -0.52 -7.27 -1.34
CA GLU A 224 -1.12 -8.48 -1.83
C GLU A 224 -0.11 -9.46 -2.44
N THR A 225 -0.25 -10.74 -2.09
CA THR A 225 0.56 -11.85 -2.60
C THR A 225 -0.27 -12.65 -3.59
N ARG A 226 0.38 -13.59 -4.28
CA ARG A 226 -0.26 -14.43 -5.31
C ARG A 226 0.15 -15.87 -5.10
N ASP A 227 -0.54 -16.76 -5.81
CA ASP A 227 -0.01 -18.09 -6.01
C ASP A 227 1.36 -17.98 -6.72
N PRO A 228 2.46 -18.41 -6.08
CA PRO A 228 3.79 -18.31 -6.68
C PRO A 228 3.94 -19.13 -7.98
N SER A 229 3.01 -20.04 -8.26
CA SER A 229 2.97 -20.82 -9.52
C SER A 229 2.36 -20.06 -10.71
N PHE A 230 1.76 -18.88 -10.49
CA PHE A 230 1.20 -18.03 -11.53
C PHE A 230 2.16 -16.92 -11.98
N ALA A 231 1.81 -16.25 -13.08
CA ALA A 231 2.67 -15.33 -13.83
C ALA A 231 3.28 -14.16 -13.05
N GLN A 232 2.68 -13.71 -11.94
CA GLN A 232 3.24 -12.60 -11.13
C GLN A 232 4.37 -13.04 -10.19
N HIS A 233 4.45 -14.34 -9.84
CA HIS A 233 5.52 -14.93 -9.01
C HIS A 233 5.81 -14.19 -7.67
N LEU A 234 4.79 -13.60 -7.04
CA LEU A 234 4.93 -12.83 -5.81
C LEU A 234 4.96 -13.75 -4.59
N GLN A 235 6.08 -13.72 -3.85
CA GLN A 235 6.31 -14.60 -2.70
C GLN A 235 5.57 -14.12 -1.45
N ASN A 236 5.19 -15.05 -0.58
CA ASN A 236 4.36 -14.76 0.59
C ASN A 236 4.96 -13.72 1.55
N TYR A 237 6.28 -13.74 1.77
CA TYR A 237 6.95 -12.78 2.67
C TYR A 237 6.91 -11.33 2.17
N LEU A 238 6.53 -11.12 0.90
CA LEU A 238 6.47 -9.80 0.27
C LEU A 238 5.64 -8.81 1.08
N SER A 239 4.48 -9.21 1.61
CA SER A 239 3.58 -8.32 2.37
C SER A 239 4.27 -7.62 3.54
N TYR A 240 5.24 -8.27 4.19
CA TYR A 240 6.04 -7.67 5.27
C TYR A 240 7.22 -6.85 4.72
N ASN A 241 7.97 -7.44 3.78
CA ASN A 241 9.23 -6.85 3.31
C ASN A 241 9.01 -5.55 2.53
N ILE A 242 8.00 -5.51 1.66
CA ILE A 242 7.71 -4.32 0.85
C ILE A 242 7.27 -3.13 1.73
N MET A 243 6.53 -3.39 2.82
CA MET A 243 6.17 -2.36 3.80
C MET A 243 7.40 -1.74 4.43
N CYS A 244 8.35 -2.58 4.87
CA CYS A 244 9.60 -2.13 5.46
C CYS A 244 10.44 -1.33 4.44
N TYR A 245 10.49 -1.80 3.18
CA TYR A 245 11.18 -1.10 2.11
C TYR A 245 10.59 0.29 1.84
N PHE A 246 9.26 0.41 1.74
CA PHE A 246 8.63 1.70 1.45
C PHE A 246 8.68 2.68 2.64
N GLU A 247 8.70 2.17 3.87
CA GLU A 247 9.01 2.99 5.05
C GLU A 247 10.45 3.55 4.98
N ASN A 248 11.41 2.81 4.40
CA ASN A 248 12.76 3.32 4.17
C ASN A 248 12.86 4.30 2.97
N ILE A 249 11.90 4.28 2.03
CA ILE A 249 11.80 5.26 0.93
C ILE A 249 11.23 6.59 1.44
N ALA A 250 10.15 6.53 2.21
CA ALA A 250 9.49 7.72 2.75
C ALA A 250 9.20 7.57 4.25
N PRO A 251 10.23 7.72 5.12
CA PRO A 251 10.09 7.52 6.56
C PRO A 251 8.96 8.36 7.16
N GLY A 252 8.06 7.72 7.91
CA GLY A 252 6.90 8.33 8.54
C GLY A 252 5.78 8.74 7.59
N ARG A 253 5.87 8.40 6.30
CA ARG A 253 4.88 8.77 5.27
C ARG A 253 4.30 7.57 4.51
N ASN A 254 4.67 6.35 4.87
CA ASN A 254 3.93 5.15 4.46
C ASN A 254 2.67 5.01 5.33
N GLY A 255 1.52 5.34 4.76
CA GLY A 255 0.26 5.43 5.50
C GLY A 255 -0.41 4.08 5.74
N GLY A 256 -0.04 3.03 5.01
CA GLY A 256 -0.73 1.75 5.17
C GLY A 256 -0.37 0.68 4.14
N GLY A 257 -0.78 -0.54 4.47
CA GLY A 257 -0.81 -1.65 3.53
C GLY A 257 -2.17 -1.78 2.86
N TRP A 258 -2.17 -2.25 1.62
CA TRP A 258 -3.35 -2.57 0.83
C TRP A 258 -3.33 -4.07 0.54
N VAL A 259 -4.41 -4.78 0.86
CA VAL A 259 -4.51 -6.23 0.69
C VAL A 259 -5.77 -6.55 -0.09
N ASP A 260 -5.65 -7.39 -1.12
CA ASP A 260 -6.79 -7.91 -1.87
C ASP A 260 -7.07 -9.39 -1.57
N ALA A 261 -8.18 -9.90 -2.10
CA ALA A 261 -8.55 -11.30 -1.99
C ALA A 261 -7.79 -12.22 -2.97
N GLY A 262 -6.68 -11.77 -3.56
CA GLY A 262 -5.82 -12.60 -4.40
C GLY A 262 -5.23 -13.77 -3.62
N GLY A 263 -5.12 -14.93 -4.28
CA GLY A 263 -4.60 -16.16 -3.67
C GLY A 263 -5.59 -16.93 -2.79
N ILE A 264 -6.81 -16.42 -2.54
CA ILE A 264 -7.82 -17.12 -1.69
C ILE A 264 -8.24 -18.49 -2.24
N HIS A 265 -8.02 -18.74 -3.53
CA HIS A 265 -8.29 -20.02 -4.18
C HIS A 265 -7.34 -21.13 -3.69
N MET A 266 -6.17 -20.77 -3.16
CA MET A 266 -5.25 -21.72 -2.52
C MET A 266 -5.82 -22.14 -1.17
N SER A 267 -6.27 -21.17 -0.36
CA SER A 267 -7.00 -21.31 0.91
C SER A 267 -7.13 -19.96 1.62
N MET A 268 -8.07 -19.84 2.57
CA MET A 268 -8.27 -18.57 3.31
C MET A 268 -7.13 -18.20 4.26
N ASP A 269 -6.24 -19.12 4.62
CA ASP A 269 -5.04 -18.76 5.37
C ASP A 269 -4.06 -17.92 4.55
N ARG A 270 -4.08 -17.98 3.22
CA ARG A 270 -3.26 -17.06 2.39
C ARG A 270 -3.72 -15.62 2.53
N TYR A 271 -5.03 -15.39 2.64
CA TYR A 271 -5.56 -14.06 2.94
C TYR A 271 -5.19 -13.62 4.35
N ALA A 272 -5.32 -14.51 5.33
CA ALA A 272 -4.93 -14.20 6.71
C ALA A 272 -3.42 -13.90 6.85
N GLU A 273 -2.57 -14.65 6.14
CA GLU A 273 -1.13 -14.43 6.11
C GLU A 273 -0.76 -13.05 5.57
N GLN A 274 -1.38 -12.61 4.47
CA GLN A 274 -1.20 -11.25 3.94
C GLN A 274 -1.51 -10.20 5.01
N LEU A 275 -2.66 -10.30 5.68
CA LEU A 275 -3.05 -9.37 6.74
C LEU A 275 -2.07 -9.39 7.92
N HIS A 276 -1.63 -10.58 8.36
CA HIS A 276 -0.66 -10.71 9.44
C HIS A 276 0.68 -10.07 9.05
N LEU A 277 1.26 -10.45 7.92
CA LEU A 277 2.57 -9.97 7.49
C LEU A 277 2.58 -8.47 7.23
N THR A 278 1.53 -7.92 6.63
CA THR A 278 1.36 -6.48 6.47
C THR A 278 1.39 -5.76 7.81
N MET A 279 0.63 -6.23 8.81
CA MET A 279 0.54 -5.53 10.10
C MET A 279 1.71 -5.81 11.04
N LEU A 280 2.43 -6.92 10.88
CA LEU A 280 3.68 -7.20 11.59
C LEU A 280 4.78 -6.17 11.24
N SER A 281 4.68 -5.50 10.08
CA SER A 281 5.54 -4.35 9.74
C SER A 281 5.26 -3.09 10.58
N LYS A 282 4.19 -3.10 11.38
CA LYS A 282 3.74 -2.00 12.25
C LYS A 282 3.28 -0.74 11.51
N THR A 283 2.72 -0.92 10.33
CA THR A 283 2.04 0.14 9.57
C THR A 283 0.79 0.65 10.30
N PRO A 284 0.40 1.94 10.14
CA PRO A 284 -0.68 2.51 10.93
C PRO A 284 -2.09 2.18 10.43
N GLU A 285 -2.24 1.76 9.17
CA GLU A 285 -3.54 1.45 8.56
C GLU A 285 -3.44 0.27 7.61
N ILE A 286 -4.52 -0.52 7.52
CA ILE A 286 -4.69 -1.54 6.48
C ILE A 286 -5.98 -1.31 5.70
N ILE A 287 -5.88 -1.32 4.37
CA ILE A 287 -7.01 -1.31 3.44
C ILE A 287 -7.33 -2.75 3.04
N LEU A 288 -8.57 -3.14 3.29
CA LEU A 288 -9.18 -4.37 2.79
C LEU A 288 -9.81 -4.08 1.43
N TRP A 289 -9.07 -4.40 0.36
CA TRP A 289 -9.58 -4.33 -1.00
C TRP A 289 -10.35 -5.60 -1.36
N ASN A 290 -11.61 -5.56 -1.76
CA ASN A 290 -12.51 -4.40 -1.78
C ASN A 290 -13.77 -4.64 -0.95
N TYR A 291 -14.52 -3.56 -0.68
CA TYR A 291 -15.73 -3.58 0.13
C TYR A 291 -16.76 -4.61 -0.36
N MET A 292 -16.90 -4.76 -1.68
CA MET A 292 -17.85 -5.72 -2.24
C MET A 292 -17.40 -7.17 -2.01
N GLN A 293 -16.09 -7.45 -2.01
CA GLN A 293 -15.57 -8.76 -1.62
C GLN A 293 -15.88 -9.07 -0.14
N LEU A 294 -15.73 -8.07 0.75
CA LEU A 294 -16.13 -8.23 2.15
C LEU A 294 -17.64 -8.49 2.31
N ALA A 295 -18.48 -7.93 1.43
CA ALA A 295 -19.94 -8.07 1.47
C ALA A 295 -20.45 -9.35 0.78
N GLU A 296 -19.76 -9.86 -0.23
CA GLU A 296 -20.32 -10.85 -1.15
C GLU A 296 -19.55 -12.17 -1.17
N VAL A 297 -18.22 -12.19 -0.95
CA VAL A 297 -17.44 -13.44 -0.99
C VAL A 297 -17.86 -14.32 0.17
N LYS A 298 -18.59 -15.38 -0.14
CA LYS A 298 -19.16 -16.29 0.85
C LYS A 298 -18.12 -17.21 1.43
N ILE A 299 -18.21 -17.40 2.74
CA ILE A 299 -17.44 -18.44 3.42
C ILE A 299 -17.99 -19.79 3.00
N THR A 300 -17.12 -20.68 2.52
CA THR A 300 -17.49 -22.05 2.18
C THR A 300 -16.45 -23.03 2.73
N PRO A 301 -16.83 -24.29 3.06
CA PRO A 301 -15.87 -25.30 3.52
C PRO A 301 -14.70 -25.56 2.56
N ALA A 302 -14.84 -25.26 1.27
CA ALA A 302 -13.77 -25.39 0.28
C ALA A 302 -12.59 -24.43 0.52
N MET A 303 -12.79 -23.39 1.33
CA MET A 303 -11.76 -22.42 1.71
C MET A 303 -10.81 -22.93 2.81
N ARG A 304 -11.09 -24.10 3.38
CA ARG A 304 -10.31 -24.72 4.46
C ARG A 304 -9.21 -25.61 3.86
N ALA A 305 -7.96 -25.39 4.25
CA ALA A 305 -6.85 -26.24 3.81
C ALA A 305 -6.81 -27.56 4.59
N PRO A 306 -6.39 -28.70 3.98
CA PRO A 306 -6.38 -30.01 4.65
C PRO A 306 -5.58 -30.05 5.95
N TRP A 307 -4.45 -29.34 6.01
CA TRP A 307 -3.56 -29.30 7.17
C TRP A 307 -4.17 -28.59 8.38
N GLN A 308 -5.20 -27.76 8.21
CA GLN A 308 -5.84 -27.03 9.31
C GLN A 308 -6.54 -27.97 10.31
N ASN A 309 -6.82 -29.22 9.91
CA ASN A 309 -7.39 -30.27 10.76
C ASN A 309 -6.35 -31.01 11.59
N ALA A 310 -5.05 -30.85 11.32
CA ALA A 310 -3.99 -31.59 11.98
C ALA A 310 -3.68 -31.09 13.41
N GLY A 311 -4.33 -30.00 13.85
CA GLY A 311 -4.03 -29.33 15.12
C GLY A 311 -2.72 -28.54 15.10
N GLY A 312 -2.43 -27.80 16.18
CA GLY A 312 -1.12 -27.18 16.43
C GLY A 312 -0.77 -25.89 15.66
N ASN A 313 -1.60 -25.42 14.74
CA ASN A 313 -1.41 -24.12 14.06
C ASN A 313 -2.17 -22.99 14.80
N SER A 314 -2.13 -21.73 14.34
CA SER A 314 -2.91 -20.60 14.91
C SER A 314 -4.23 -20.32 14.18
N PHE A 315 -4.46 -20.93 13.01
CA PHE A 315 -5.63 -20.67 12.18
C PHE A 315 -6.80 -21.56 12.60
N ARG A 316 -7.88 -20.97 13.13
CA ARG A 316 -9.04 -21.69 13.67
C ARG A 316 -10.27 -21.47 12.80
N TYR A 317 -10.37 -22.20 11.69
CA TYR A 317 -11.50 -22.05 10.75
C TYR A 317 -12.86 -22.17 11.45
N ASP A 318 -13.07 -23.21 12.26
CA ASP A 318 -14.37 -23.47 12.91
C ASP A 318 -14.77 -22.35 13.88
N GLU A 319 -13.80 -21.76 14.59
CA GLU A 319 -14.03 -20.61 15.47
C GLU A 319 -14.33 -19.33 14.68
N MET A 320 -13.65 -19.15 13.54
CA MET A 320 -13.88 -17.99 12.67
C MET A 320 -15.29 -17.99 12.09
N VAL A 321 -15.85 -19.15 11.76
CA VAL A 321 -17.18 -19.28 11.15
C VAL A 321 -18.33 -19.52 12.16
N ALA A 322 -18.01 -19.72 13.44
CA ALA A 322 -19.02 -19.92 14.47
C ALA A 322 -19.91 -18.67 14.66
N PRO A 323 -21.21 -18.85 14.97
CA PRO A 323 -22.06 -17.75 15.38
C PRO A 323 -21.50 -17.02 16.60
N TYR A 324 -21.63 -15.70 16.63
CA TYR A 324 -21.17 -14.85 17.74
C TYR A 324 -22.22 -13.77 18.05
N THR A 325 -22.11 -13.17 19.22
CA THR A 325 -23.03 -12.09 19.63
C THR A 325 -22.39 -10.72 19.40
N LYS A 326 -23.08 -9.84 18.68
CA LYS A 326 -22.71 -8.41 18.54
C LYS A 326 -23.94 -7.56 18.79
N ASN A 327 -23.83 -6.56 19.67
CA ASN A 327 -24.93 -5.66 20.05
C ASN A 327 -26.23 -6.41 20.45
N GLY A 328 -26.09 -7.51 21.20
CA GLY A 328 -27.23 -8.33 21.66
C GLY A 328 -27.91 -9.19 20.59
N LYS A 329 -27.37 -9.24 19.37
CA LYS A 329 -27.86 -10.10 18.28
C LYS A 329 -26.87 -11.22 17.99
N THR A 330 -27.40 -12.42 17.77
CA THR A 330 -26.63 -13.53 17.20
C THR A 330 -26.38 -13.26 15.72
N ILE A 331 -25.12 -13.17 15.34
CA ILE A 331 -24.67 -13.04 13.95
C ILE A 331 -24.07 -14.37 13.54
N THR A 332 -24.58 -14.93 12.44
CA THR A 332 -23.92 -16.04 11.75
C THR A 332 -23.03 -15.45 10.66
N PRO A 333 -21.70 -15.58 10.75
CA PRO A 333 -20.82 -15.11 9.69
C PRO A 333 -21.17 -15.73 8.35
N THR A 334 -21.13 -14.93 7.30
CA THR A 334 -21.41 -15.43 5.94
C THR A 334 -20.38 -15.00 4.92
N THR A 335 -19.48 -14.07 5.24
CA THR A 335 -18.57 -13.48 4.24
C THR A 335 -17.14 -13.35 4.74
N MET A 336 -16.23 -13.11 3.78
CA MET A 336 -14.81 -12.86 4.03
C MET A 336 -14.51 -11.77 5.07
N ALA A 337 -15.42 -10.81 5.28
CA ALA A 337 -15.33 -9.80 6.35
C ALA A 337 -14.99 -10.41 7.71
N ARG A 338 -15.58 -11.57 8.04
CA ARG A 338 -15.31 -12.26 9.29
C ARG A 338 -13.88 -12.78 9.41
N PHE A 339 -13.30 -13.29 8.32
CA PHE A 339 -11.91 -13.75 8.31
C PHE A 339 -10.96 -12.57 8.53
N ALA A 340 -11.21 -11.43 7.88
CA ALA A 340 -10.43 -10.22 8.10
C ALA A 340 -10.48 -9.80 9.57
N GLU A 341 -11.68 -9.69 10.17
CA GLU A 341 -11.86 -9.32 11.58
C GLU A 341 -11.09 -10.25 12.52
N GLN A 342 -11.26 -11.56 12.40
CA GLN A 342 -10.60 -12.51 13.30
C GLN A 342 -9.09 -12.46 13.18
N THR A 343 -8.58 -12.39 11.95
CA THR A 343 -7.14 -12.29 11.69
C THR A 343 -6.57 -11.00 12.28
N LEU A 344 -7.21 -9.86 12.00
CA LEU A 344 -6.73 -8.56 12.46
C LEU A 344 -6.80 -8.43 13.98
N ARG A 345 -7.83 -8.99 14.64
CA ARG A 345 -7.91 -9.01 16.11
C ARG A 345 -6.78 -9.84 16.73
N GLN A 346 -6.41 -10.96 16.12
CA GLN A 346 -5.26 -11.74 16.55
C GLN A 346 -3.95 -10.96 16.34
N THR A 347 -3.80 -10.29 15.19
CA THR A 347 -2.62 -9.46 14.94
C THR A 347 -2.51 -8.30 15.91
N ASP A 348 -3.60 -7.60 16.18
CA ASP A 348 -3.64 -6.45 17.09
C ASP A 348 -3.19 -6.81 18.51
N GLN A 349 -3.53 -8.01 18.99
CA GLN A 349 -3.01 -8.53 20.26
C GLN A 349 -1.51 -8.80 20.22
N LEU A 350 -0.98 -9.27 19.08
CA LEU A 350 0.43 -9.60 18.94
C LEU A 350 1.32 -8.37 18.81
N ILE A 351 0.95 -7.40 17.96
CA ILE A 351 1.87 -6.33 17.57
C ILE A 351 2.19 -5.35 18.70
N GLY A 352 1.33 -5.25 19.72
CA GLY A 352 1.60 -4.49 20.94
C GLY A 352 2.79 -5.03 21.75
N HIS A 353 3.12 -6.31 21.58
CA HIS A 353 4.27 -6.95 22.22
C HIS A 353 5.55 -6.87 21.39
N LEU A 354 5.48 -6.37 20.16
CA LEU A 354 6.62 -6.35 19.23
C LEU A 354 7.38 -5.02 19.25
N GLY A 355 8.71 -5.11 19.09
CA GLY A 355 9.60 -3.97 18.93
C GLY A 355 9.53 -3.32 17.55
N LYS A 356 10.57 -2.55 17.18
CA LYS A 356 10.73 -2.07 15.81
C LYS A 356 11.20 -3.23 14.91
N PRO A 357 10.65 -3.41 13.71
CA PRO A 357 11.21 -4.28 12.68
C PRO A 357 12.72 -4.07 12.51
N ILE A 358 13.48 -5.16 12.51
CA ILE A 358 14.92 -5.19 12.22
C ILE A 358 15.22 -6.32 11.23
N GLY A 359 16.24 -6.15 10.41
CA GLY A 359 16.67 -7.12 9.41
C GLY A 359 18.10 -6.88 8.95
N LEU A 360 18.62 -7.82 8.15
CA LEU A 360 19.88 -7.63 7.45
C LEU A 360 19.69 -6.53 6.40
N VAL A 361 20.56 -5.52 6.43
CA VAL A 361 20.49 -4.42 5.48
C VAL A 361 20.77 -4.93 4.07
N SER A 362 19.84 -4.67 3.15
CA SER A 362 20.02 -4.94 1.72
C SER A 362 19.98 -3.63 0.95
N TYR A 363 21.01 -3.36 0.14
CA TYR A 363 21.05 -2.15 -0.68
C TYR A 363 20.41 -2.41 -2.05
N LYS A 364 19.30 -1.73 -2.32
CA LYS A 364 18.60 -1.76 -3.61
C LYS A 364 18.48 -0.32 -4.14
N PRO A 365 19.43 0.18 -4.96
CA PRO A 365 19.32 1.52 -5.55
C PRO A 365 17.96 1.76 -6.22
N TYR A 366 17.47 3.00 -6.23
CA TYR A 366 16.28 3.34 -7.02
C TYR A 366 16.42 2.88 -8.47
N HIS A 367 15.30 2.41 -9.04
CA HIS A 367 15.21 1.99 -10.46
C HIS A 367 16.25 0.93 -10.86
N SER A 368 16.63 0.07 -9.92
CA SER A 368 17.48 -1.10 -10.14
C SER A 368 16.64 -2.36 -10.42
N SER A 369 17.23 -3.31 -11.17
CA SER A 369 16.64 -4.61 -11.52
C SER A 369 17.69 -5.71 -11.37
N GLY A 370 17.25 -6.96 -11.34
CA GLY A 370 18.10 -8.14 -11.20
C GLY A 370 17.72 -8.94 -9.96
N GLU A 371 17.80 -10.27 -10.06
CA GLU A 371 17.39 -11.20 -9.00
C GLU A 371 16.05 -10.84 -8.36
N ASP A 372 15.02 -10.68 -9.20
CA ASP A 372 13.71 -10.16 -8.78
C ASP A 372 13.20 -10.90 -7.55
N PHE A 373 12.78 -10.11 -6.55
CA PHE A 373 12.23 -10.56 -5.28
C PHE A 373 13.14 -11.45 -4.41
N LEU A 374 14.45 -11.56 -4.66
CA LEU A 374 15.36 -12.41 -3.87
C LEU A 374 15.27 -12.15 -2.36
N GLN A 375 15.14 -10.89 -1.95
CA GLN A 375 14.98 -10.52 -0.54
C GLN A 375 13.74 -11.16 0.10
N ASN A 376 12.67 -11.37 -0.66
CA ASN A 376 11.47 -12.05 -0.19
C ASN A 376 11.72 -13.55 0.02
N TYR A 377 12.48 -14.20 -0.87
CA TYR A 377 12.87 -15.61 -0.70
C TYR A 377 13.74 -15.82 0.54
N LEU A 378 14.68 -14.91 0.82
CA LEU A 378 15.46 -14.95 2.05
C LEU A 378 14.57 -14.78 3.28
N GLY A 379 13.58 -13.90 3.22
CA GLY A 379 12.57 -13.75 4.26
C GLY A 379 11.77 -15.02 4.53
N MET A 380 11.39 -15.77 3.48
CA MET A 380 10.66 -17.04 3.64
C MET A 380 11.44 -18.11 4.39
N ILE A 381 12.78 -18.07 4.35
CA ILE A 381 13.64 -19.00 5.11
C ILE A 381 14.06 -18.44 6.47
N GLY A 382 13.44 -17.36 6.93
CA GLY A 382 13.66 -16.78 8.26
C GLY A 382 14.80 -15.77 8.35
N LEU A 383 15.25 -15.21 7.22
CA LEU A 383 16.23 -14.12 7.17
C LEU A 383 15.50 -12.80 6.85
N PRO A 384 15.11 -11.99 7.85
CA PRO A 384 14.41 -10.74 7.60
C PRO A 384 15.33 -9.74 6.91
N MET A 385 14.86 -9.17 5.80
CA MET A 385 15.59 -8.15 5.04
C MET A 385 15.12 -6.74 5.44
N ASP A 386 16.07 -5.82 5.58
CA ASP A 386 15.85 -4.37 5.76
C ASP A 386 16.35 -3.68 4.49
N MET A 387 15.48 -3.54 3.49
CA MET A 387 15.84 -3.00 2.17
C MET A 387 15.94 -1.47 2.20
N HIS A 388 17.02 -0.90 1.66
CA HIS A 388 17.23 0.55 1.58
C HIS A 388 17.49 1.00 0.14
N PRO A 389 16.84 2.10 -0.32
CA PRO A 389 17.12 2.69 -1.62
C PRO A 389 18.47 3.42 -1.69
N GLN A 390 18.99 3.81 -0.53
CA GLN A 390 20.25 4.53 -0.36
C GLN A 390 21.24 3.67 0.43
N TRP A 391 22.54 3.93 0.22
CA TRP A 391 23.58 3.22 0.96
C TRP A 391 23.53 3.58 2.44
N LYS A 392 23.51 2.56 3.31
CA LYS A 392 23.45 2.74 4.76
C LYS A 392 24.85 2.54 5.34
N GLU A 393 25.41 3.61 5.88
CA GLU A 393 26.73 3.58 6.54
C GLU A 393 26.69 2.84 7.89
N ASN A 394 27.87 2.50 8.41
CA ASN A 394 28.09 1.95 9.75
C ASN A 394 27.31 0.63 10.01
N GLN A 395 27.14 -0.20 8.99
CA GLN A 395 26.57 -1.53 9.15
C GLN A 395 27.70 -2.56 9.29
N GLN A 396 27.51 -3.57 10.14
CA GLN A 396 28.47 -4.68 10.21
C GLN A 396 28.41 -5.55 8.96
N GLN A 397 27.22 -5.74 8.39
CA GLN A 397 26.98 -6.57 7.20
C GLN A 397 25.98 -5.89 6.29
N ILE A 398 26.21 -5.95 4.97
CA ILE A 398 25.27 -5.47 3.95
C ILE A 398 25.15 -6.53 2.86
N LEU A 399 23.91 -6.88 2.50
CA LEU A 399 23.59 -7.71 1.35
C LEU A 399 23.50 -6.87 0.07
N LEU A 400 24.26 -7.27 -0.94
CA LEU A 400 24.29 -6.71 -2.28
C LEU A 400 23.78 -7.77 -3.26
N THR A 401 22.55 -7.63 -3.71
CA THR A 401 22.01 -8.41 -4.83
C THR A 401 22.51 -7.81 -6.15
N GLN A 402 22.22 -8.46 -7.28
CA GLN A 402 22.55 -7.96 -8.63
C GLN A 402 22.07 -6.51 -8.85
N GLN A 403 20.99 -6.12 -8.17
CA GLN A 403 20.41 -4.78 -8.18
C GLN A 403 21.39 -3.68 -7.77
N ALA A 404 22.30 -3.98 -6.84
CA ALA A 404 23.32 -3.04 -6.37
C ALA A 404 24.28 -2.61 -7.47
N ALA A 405 24.46 -3.42 -8.53
CA ALA A 405 25.31 -3.10 -9.67
C ALA A 405 24.82 -1.90 -10.50
N LYS A 406 23.56 -1.46 -10.28
CA LYS A 406 23.03 -0.23 -10.87
C LYS A 406 23.79 1.02 -10.41
N ASP A 407 24.37 1.00 -9.21
CA ASP A 407 25.15 2.11 -8.67
C ASP A 407 26.57 2.11 -9.24
N PRO A 408 26.98 3.13 -10.03
CA PRO A 408 28.32 3.18 -10.62
C PRO A 408 29.44 3.29 -9.58
N GLN A 409 29.13 3.64 -8.33
CA GLN A 409 30.10 3.75 -7.23
C GLN A 409 30.12 2.51 -6.32
N ILE A 410 29.38 1.45 -6.65
CA ILE A 410 29.23 0.29 -5.76
C ILE A 410 30.56 -0.34 -5.34
N VAL A 411 31.53 -0.42 -6.26
CA VAL A 411 32.87 -0.97 -5.97
C VAL A 411 33.61 -0.15 -4.93
N GLU A 412 33.52 1.19 -4.99
CA GLU A 412 34.15 2.06 -4.00
C GLU A 412 33.44 1.98 -2.64
N LYS A 413 32.11 1.88 -2.63
CA LYS A 413 31.34 1.64 -1.39
C LYS A 413 31.72 0.32 -0.72
N ILE A 414 31.87 -0.76 -1.50
CA ILE A 414 32.36 -2.06 -1.00
C ILE A 414 33.76 -1.92 -0.38
N LYS A 415 34.71 -1.28 -1.07
CA LYS A 415 36.07 -1.07 -0.53
C LYS A 415 36.05 -0.29 0.78
N GLN A 416 35.22 0.74 0.88
CA GLN A 416 35.09 1.56 2.09
C GLN A 416 34.50 0.76 3.26
N GLN A 417 33.44 -0.01 3.03
CA GLN A 417 32.83 -0.92 4.00
C GLN A 417 33.87 -1.89 4.57
N LEU A 418 34.61 -2.59 3.70
CA LEU A 418 35.64 -3.56 4.08
C LEU A 418 36.80 -2.91 4.86
N ARG A 419 37.27 -1.73 4.44
CA ARG A 419 38.35 -1.00 5.14
C ARG A 419 37.94 -0.52 6.52
N LYS A 420 36.65 -0.26 6.74
CA LYS A 420 36.08 0.08 8.06
C LYS A 420 35.86 -1.15 8.94
N GLY A 421 36.13 -2.36 8.44
CA GLY A 421 35.96 -3.63 9.18
C GLY A 421 34.55 -4.24 9.10
N GLY A 422 33.68 -3.71 8.22
CA GLY A 422 32.39 -4.33 7.91
C GLY A 422 32.51 -5.36 6.79
N ASP A 423 31.53 -6.24 6.68
CA ASP A 423 31.44 -7.28 5.65
C ASP A 423 30.42 -6.91 4.56
N VAL A 424 30.58 -7.52 3.39
CA VAL A 424 29.61 -7.51 2.30
C VAL A 424 29.25 -8.94 1.93
N ILE A 425 27.95 -9.19 1.74
CA ILE A 425 27.44 -10.45 1.19
C ILE A 425 26.98 -10.11 -0.22
N ILE A 426 27.53 -10.77 -1.22
CA ILE A 426 27.28 -10.43 -2.63
C ILE A 426 26.75 -11.69 -3.33
N THR A 427 25.71 -11.53 -4.14
CA THR A 427 25.30 -12.54 -5.12
C THR A 427 26.14 -12.44 -6.39
N THR A 428 26.08 -13.46 -7.25
CA THR A 428 26.93 -13.58 -8.46
C THR A 428 26.26 -13.06 -9.71
#